data_AF-A0AAN3V9W3-F1
#
_entry.id   AF-A0AAN3V9W3-F1
#
_cell.length_a   1.000
_cell.length_b   1.000
_cell.length_c   1.000
_cell.angle_alpha   90.00
_cell.angle_beta   90.00
_cell.angle_gamma   90.00
#
_symmetry.space_group_name_H-M   'P 1'
#
loop_
_entity.id
_entity.type
_entity.pdbx_description
1 polymer ?
#
loop_
_entity_poly.entity_id
_entity_poly.type
_entity_poly.pdbx_seq_one_letter_code
_entity_poly.pdbx_strand_id
1 'polypeptide(L)'
;MLQASRERNKHNSYAYTDTPTSYEVPAFSKTERKNIEAVIRSITPRDRFMPVRKEKENTLKTFLMSFDSYEQLPSKIEDVIIGTCRSFGRDNYHRKVFYLLRSLDEISSSTVTSHLQRQATRLSYELPSDKYCANLATICMKVIETINHHAEVGNISLTTSEPDFEFDVYAQAEEF
;
A
#
# COMPACT_ATOMS: atom_id res chain seq x y z
N MET A 1 27.02 17.61 -35.93
CA MET A 1 28.01 16.70 -35.33
C MET A 1 27.81 15.23 -35.72
N LEU A 2 26.60 14.66 -35.61
CA LEU A 2 26.36 13.23 -35.87
C LEU A 2 26.69 12.80 -37.33
N GLN A 3 26.34 13.62 -38.33
CA GLN A 3 26.62 13.33 -39.75
C GLN A 3 28.12 13.27 -40.06
N ALA A 4 28.89 14.24 -39.60
CA ALA A 4 30.36 14.24 -39.76
C ALA A 4 31.04 13.06 -39.04
N SER A 5 30.45 12.55 -37.95
CA SER A 5 30.95 11.33 -37.30
C SER A 5 30.67 10.08 -38.12
N ARG A 6 29.48 9.99 -38.75
CA ARG A 6 29.11 8.85 -39.60
C ARG A 6 29.98 8.79 -40.86
N GLU A 7 30.27 9.93 -41.49
CA GLU A 7 31.14 10.01 -42.67
C GLU A 7 32.59 9.61 -42.35
N ARG A 8 33.14 10.07 -41.22
CA ARG A 8 34.48 9.66 -40.77
C ARG A 8 34.56 8.17 -40.46
N ASN A 9 33.53 7.60 -39.83
CA ASN A 9 33.48 6.16 -39.55
C ASN A 9 33.37 5.32 -40.83
N LYS A 10 32.67 5.81 -41.85
CA LYS A 10 32.58 5.16 -43.17
C LYS A 10 33.92 5.21 -43.92
N HIS A 11 34.62 6.35 -43.88
CA HIS A 11 35.96 6.48 -44.46
C HIS A 11 37.00 5.62 -43.72
N ASN A 12 36.89 5.54 -42.40
CA ASN A 12 37.76 4.73 -41.54
C ASN A 12 37.38 3.24 -41.49
N SER A 13 36.45 2.77 -42.34
CA SER A 13 36.04 1.35 -42.39
C SER A 13 35.42 0.80 -41.09
N TYR A 14 35.04 1.66 -40.14
CA TYR A 14 34.36 1.26 -38.90
C TYR A 14 32.85 1.07 -39.08
N ALA A 15 32.33 1.27 -40.30
CA ALA A 15 30.92 1.17 -40.65
C ALA A 15 30.61 0.04 -41.64
N TYR A 16 31.38 -1.06 -41.65
CA TYR A 16 31.11 -2.25 -42.48
C TYR A 16 29.94 -3.11 -41.95
N THR A 17 28.87 -2.49 -41.48
CA THR A 17 27.61 -3.19 -41.18
C THR A 17 26.45 -2.44 -41.83
N ASP A 18 26.55 -2.21 -43.14
CA ASP A 18 25.39 -1.83 -43.99
C ASP A 18 24.40 -3.01 -44.17
N THR A 19 24.71 -4.18 -43.58
CA THR A 19 23.74 -5.22 -43.27
C THR A 19 23.78 -5.47 -41.76
N PRO A 20 22.75 -5.07 -40.98
CA PRO A 20 22.55 -5.75 -39.72
C PRO A 20 22.28 -7.21 -40.11
N THR A 21 23.19 -8.12 -39.78
CA THR A 21 22.89 -9.55 -39.89
C THR A 21 21.73 -9.80 -38.92
N SER A 22 20.50 -9.70 -39.42
CA SER A 22 19.30 -10.03 -38.68
C SER A 22 19.35 -11.53 -38.47
N TYR A 23 19.92 -11.96 -37.35
CA TYR A 23 19.88 -13.34 -36.95
C TYR A 23 18.48 -13.63 -36.43
N GLU A 24 17.60 -14.10 -37.32
CA GLU A 24 16.32 -14.65 -36.91
C GLU A 24 16.60 -15.98 -36.20
N VAL A 25 16.46 -15.96 -34.87
CA VAL A 25 16.57 -17.18 -34.07
C VAL A 25 15.43 -18.12 -34.49
N PRO A 26 15.70 -19.40 -34.81
CA PRO A 26 14.66 -20.35 -35.14
C PRO A 26 13.60 -20.39 -34.03
N ALA A 27 12.33 -20.43 -34.43
CA ALA A 27 11.24 -20.56 -33.47
C ALA A 27 11.34 -21.93 -32.77
N PHE A 28 11.70 -21.93 -31.49
CA PHE A 28 11.78 -23.16 -30.71
C PHE A 28 10.46 -23.92 -30.72
N SER A 29 10.53 -25.24 -30.92
CA SER A 29 9.44 -26.17 -30.73
C SER A 29 8.98 -26.19 -29.26
N LYS A 30 7.77 -26.70 -29.01
CA LYS A 30 7.21 -26.78 -27.64
C LYS A 30 8.11 -27.60 -26.69
N THR A 31 8.76 -28.64 -27.20
CA THR A 31 9.67 -29.51 -26.44
C THR A 31 10.97 -28.79 -26.11
N GLU A 32 11.56 -28.08 -27.07
CA GLU A 32 12.79 -27.30 -26.86
C GLU A 32 12.58 -26.18 -25.86
N ARG A 33 11.46 -25.44 -25.94
CA ARG A 33 11.11 -24.42 -24.94
C ARG A 33 11.03 -24.99 -23.53
N LYS A 34 10.38 -26.14 -23.37
CA LYS A 34 10.23 -26.79 -22.07
C LYS A 34 11.59 -27.24 -21.49
N ASN A 35 12.48 -27.73 -22.34
CA ASN A 35 13.83 -28.14 -21.93
C ASN A 35 14.68 -26.92 -21.54
N ILE A 36 14.63 -25.84 -22.33
CA ILE A 36 15.32 -24.57 -22.03
C ILE A 36 14.78 -23.97 -20.73
N GLU A 37 13.46 -23.96 -20.52
CA GLU A 37 12.83 -23.48 -19.30
C GLU A 37 13.23 -24.31 -18.06
N ALA A 38 13.36 -25.63 -18.21
CA ALA A 38 13.85 -26.50 -17.16
C ALA A 38 15.32 -26.20 -16.78
N VAL A 39 16.17 -25.95 -17.79
CA VAL A 39 17.57 -25.57 -17.59
C VAL A 39 17.66 -24.21 -16.90
N ILE A 40 16.94 -23.20 -17.39
CA ILE A 40 16.87 -21.87 -16.76
C ILE A 40 16.43 -22.02 -15.30
N ARG A 41 15.35 -22.75 -15.03
CA ARG A 41 14.84 -22.99 -13.67
C ARG A 41 15.82 -23.73 -12.76
N SER A 42 16.75 -24.50 -13.31
CA SER A 42 17.78 -25.23 -12.55
C SER A 42 18.97 -24.35 -12.15
N ILE A 43 19.26 -23.31 -12.94
CA ILE A 43 20.39 -22.39 -12.73
C ILE A 43 19.94 -21.12 -12.03
N THR A 44 18.69 -20.69 -12.24
CA THR A 44 18.11 -19.55 -11.52
C THR A 44 17.93 -19.92 -10.05
N PRO A 45 18.55 -19.18 -9.11
CA PRO A 45 18.35 -19.42 -7.69
C PRO A 45 16.85 -19.36 -7.38
N ARG A 46 16.31 -20.45 -6.81
CA ARG A 46 14.96 -20.42 -6.24
C ARG A 46 15.01 -19.61 -4.95
N ASP A 47 15.01 -18.30 -5.09
CA ASP A 47 14.40 -17.49 -4.05
C ASP A 47 12.93 -17.86 -4.07
N ARG A 48 12.57 -18.80 -3.19
CA ARG A 48 11.19 -18.88 -2.73
C ARG A 48 10.96 -17.52 -2.11
N PHE A 49 10.38 -16.60 -2.87
CA PHE A 49 9.82 -15.38 -2.33
C PHE A 49 8.72 -15.84 -1.38
N MET A 50 9.11 -16.08 -0.13
CA MET A 50 8.19 -16.38 0.94
C MET A 50 7.50 -15.03 1.18
N PRO A 51 6.21 -14.89 0.85
CA PRO A 51 5.55 -13.61 1.00
C PRO A 51 5.59 -13.27 2.48
N VAL A 52 6.44 -12.30 2.83
CA VAL A 52 6.44 -11.74 4.18
C VAL A 52 5.04 -11.19 4.38
N ARG A 53 4.40 -11.58 5.48
CA ARG A 53 3.07 -11.07 5.82
C ARG A 53 3.22 -9.56 5.90
N LYS A 54 2.42 -8.85 5.09
CA LYS A 54 2.43 -7.39 5.10
C LYS A 54 1.81 -6.95 6.41
N GLU A 55 2.63 -6.36 7.25
CA GLU A 55 2.22 -5.71 8.48
C GLU A 55 2.48 -4.23 8.29
N LYS A 56 1.54 -3.40 8.71
CA LYS A 56 1.66 -1.95 8.62
C LYS A 56 1.18 -1.31 9.91
N GLU A 57 2.03 -0.45 10.47
CA GLU A 57 1.70 0.38 11.62
C GLU A 57 0.58 1.36 11.27
N ASN A 58 -0.38 1.49 12.19
CA ASN A 58 -1.52 2.37 12.00
C ASN A 58 -1.23 3.77 12.53
N THR A 59 -0.63 4.60 11.67
CA THR A 59 -0.34 6.01 11.95
C THR A 59 -1.59 6.86 12.18
N LEU A 60 -2.78 6.36 11.84
CA LEU A 60 -4.04 7.10 11.93
C LEU A 60 -4.81 6.81 13.21
N LYS A 61 -4.39 5.84 14.03
CA LYS A 61 -5.16 5.43 15.21
C LYS A 61 -5.41 6.59 16.18
N THR A 62 -4.36 7.35 16.51
CA THR A 62 -4.43 8.51 17.42
C THR A 62 -5.39 9.57 16.90
N PHE A 63 -5.29 9.89 15.61
CA PHE A 63 -6.19 10.83 14.95
C PHE A 63 -7.66 10.33 14.97
N LEU A 64 -7.90 9.07 14.61
CA LEU A 64 -9.24 8.49 14.54
C LEU A 64 -9.88 8.24 15.91
N MET A 65 -9.08 8.13 16.98
CA MET A 65 -9.58 7.99 18.35
C MET A 65 -10.33 9.23 18.83
N SER A 66 -10.01 10.41 18.31
CA SER A 66 -10.70 11.67 18.64
C SER A 66 -12.15 11.73 18.14
N PHE A 67 -12.52 10.87 17.20
CA PHE A 67 -13.88 10.79 16.64
C PHE A 67 -14.63 9.60 17.24
N ASP A 68 -15.83 9.85 17.78
CA ASP A 68 -16.66 8.81 18.37
C ASP A 68 -17.41 7.99 17.33
N SER A 69 -17.84 8.65 16.26
CA SER A 69 -18.64 8.05 15.19
C SER A 69 -18.08 8.37 13.81
N TYR A 70 -18.43 7.54 12.84
CA TYR A 70 -18.04 7.75 11.44
C TYR A 70 -18.58 9.06 10.87
N GLU A 71 -19.72 9.54 11.36
CA GLU A 71 -20.41 10.74 10.85
C GLU A 71 -19.73 12.05 11.28
N GLN A 72 -18.82 11.98 12.25
CA GLN A 72 -18.03 13.14 12.71
C GLN A 72 -16.73 13.31 11.92
N LEU A 73 -16.44 12.44 10.96
CA LEU A 73 -15.23 12.55 10.15
C LEU A 73 -15.26 13.82 9.28
N PRO A 74 -14.10 14.47 9.08
CA PRO A 74 -13.97 15.49 8.06
C PRO A 74 -14.30 14.90 6.67
N SER A 75 -15.11 15.61 5.89
CA SER A 75 -15.59 15.16 4.55
C SER A 75 -14.46 14.71 3.63
N LYS A 76 -13.31 15.41 3.67
CA LYS A 76 -12.12 15.04 2.88
C LYS A 76 -11.58 13.64 3.22
N ILE A 77 -11.59 13.25 4.50
CA ILE A 77 -11.08 11.95 4.93
C ILE A 77 -12.13 10.88 4.64
N GLU A 78 -13.40 11.19 4.84
CA GLU A 78 -14.52 10.33 4.46
C GLU A 78 -14.46 9.97 2.97
N ASP A 79 -14.27 10.96 2.10
CA ASP A 79 -14.15 10.79 0.65
C ASP A 79 -12.96 9.90 0.27
N VAL A 80 -11.82 10.01 0.97
CA VAL A 80 -10.66 9.13 0.73
C VAL A 80 -10.96 7.70 1.15
N ILE A 81 -11.63 7.49 2.29
CA ILE A 81 -12.03 6.15 2.74
C ILE A 81 -13.06 5.53 1.77
N ILE A 82 -14.04 6.32 1.32
CA ILE A 82 -15.04 5.85 0.36
C ILE A 82 -14.40 5.58 -1.00
N GLY A 83 -13.55 6.48 -1.49
CA GLY A 83 -12.85 6.36 -2.77
C GLY A 83 -11.93 5.14 -2.81
N THR A 84 -11.23 4.86 -1.72
CA THR A 84 -10.44 3.63 -1.58
C THR A 84 -11.34 2.39 -1.52
N CYS A 85 -12.43 2.39 -0.75
CA CYS A 85 -13.36 1.26 -0.74
C CYS A 85 -13.96 0.96 -2.13
N ARG A 86 -14.30 2.01 -2.89
CA ARG A 86 -14.79 1.93 -4.28
C ARG A 86 -13.76 1.34 -5.24
N SER A 87 -12.48 1.69 -5.10
CA SER A 87 -11.42 1.16 -5.98
C SER A 87 -11.22 -0.36 -5.81
N PHE A 88 -11.59 -0.91 -4.65
CA PHE A 88 -11.65 -2.35 -4.39
C PHE A 88 -13.03 -2.98 -4.68
N GLY A 89 -14.00 -2.21 -5.19
CA GLY A 89 -15.36 -2.66 -5.53
C GLY A 89 -16.23 -2.99 -4.31
N ARG A 90 -15.98 -2.36 -3.16
CA ARG A 90 -16.62 -2.67 -1.87
C ARG A 90 -17.13 -1.42 -1.15
N ASP A 91 -18.14 -0.80 -1.74
CA ASP A 91 -18.67 0.49 -1.28
C ASP A 91 -19.22 0.45 0.15
N ASN A 92 -19.72 -0.69 0.63
CA ASN A 92 -20.33 -0.83 1.95
C ASN A 92 -19.32 -1.00 3.10
N TYR A 93 -18.01 -1.01 2.84
CA TYR A 93 -17.00 -1.36 3.85
C TYR A 93 -16.45 -0.15 4.61
N HIS A 94 -16.73 1.07 4.16
CA HIS A 94 -16.21 2.31 4.73
C HIS A 94 -16.38 2.42 6.26
N ARG A 95 -17.57 2.15 6.80
CA ARG A 95 -17.82 2.16 8.25
C ARG A 95 -16.99 1.11 8.99
N LYS A 96 -16.92 -0.12 8.44
CA LYS A 96 -16.15 -1.22 9.07
C LYS A 96 -14.66 -0.92 9.09
N VAL A 97 -14.13 -0.39 8.00
CA VAL A 97 -12.73 0.03 7.87
C VAL A 97 -12.40 1.11 8.89
N PHE A 98 -13.25 2.12 9.05
CA PHE A 98 -13.08 3.15 10.08
C PHE A 98 -12.97 2.56 11.49
N TYR A 99 -13.91 1.71 11.90
CA TYR A 99 -13.87 1.12 13.24
C TYR A 99 -12.65 0.21 13.46
N LEU A 100 -12.18 -0.48 12.41
CA LEU A 100 -10.95 -1.27 12.50
C LEU A 100 -9.72 -0.41 12.69
N LEU A 101 -9.58 0.64 11.87
CA LEU A 101 -8.48 1.61 11.98
C LEU A 101 -8.51 2.39 13.31
N ARG A 102 -9.68 2.57 13.93
CA ARG A 102 -9.75 3.16 15.28
C ARG A 102 -9.27 2.19 16.38
N SER A 103 -9.50 0.89 16.20
CA SER A 103 -9.28 -0.13 17.25
C SER A 103 -7.89 -0.77 17.23
N LEU A 104 -7.28 -0.93 16.06
CA LEU A 104 -6.04 -1.70 15.87
C LEU A 104 -4.81 -0.81 15.77
N ASP A 105 -3.75 -1.13 16.51
CA ASP A 105 -2.44 -0.48 16.41
C ASP A 105 -1.67 -0.90 15.15
N GLU A 106 -1.82 -2.17 14.76
CA GLU A 106 -1.15 -2.75 13.59
C GLU A 106 -2.17 -3.47 12.72
N ILE A 107 -2.09 -3.20 11.41
CA ILE A 107 -2.96 -3.82 10.42
C ILE A 107 -2.23 -5.00 9.79
N SER A 108 -2.74 -6.19 10.08
CA SER A 108 -2.36 -7.44 9.44
C SER A 108 -3.58 -8.35 9.30
N SER A 109 -3.51 -9.36 8.44
CA SER A 109 -4.61 -10.32 8.28
C SER A 109 -4.92 -11.04 9.60
N SER A 110 -3.89 -11.34 10.39
CA SER A 110 -4.03 -12.01 11.70
C SER A 110 -4.62 -11.11 12.78
N THR A 111 -4.24 -9.83 12.83
CA THR A 111 -4.81 -8.89 13.83
C THR A 111 -6.28 -8.63 13.54
N VAL A 112 -6.63 -8.42 12.27
CA VAL A 112 -8.03 -8.26 11.82
C VAL A 112 -8.85 -9.52 12.09
N THR A 113 -8.32 -10.71 11.80
CA THR A 113 -9.01 -11.98 12.07
C THR A 113 -9.28 -12.14 13.57
N SER A 114 -8.26 -11.94 14.41
CA SER A 114 -8.38 -12.07 15.86
C SER A 114 -9.40 -11.08 16.44
N HIS A 115 -9.37 -9.83 15.96
CA HIS A 115 -10.31 -8.80 16.40
C HIS A 115 -11.76 -9.15 16.01
N LEU A 116 -11.99 -9.56 14.76
CA LEU A 116 -13.32 -9.92 14.30
C LEU A 116 -13.83 -11.22 14.93
N GLN A 117 -12.97 -12.21 15.16
CA GLN A 117 -13.34 -13.44 15.88
C GLN A 117 -13.79 -13.15 17.32
N ARG A 118 -13.08 -12.28 18.03
CA ARG A 118 -13.49 -11.84 19.39
C ARG A 118 -14.83 -11.12 19.37
N GLN A 119 -15.05 -10.24 18.39
CA GLN A 119 -16.34 -9.55 18.23
C GLN A 119 -17.48 -10.51 17.87
N ALA A 120 -17.26 -11.43 16.93
CA ALA A 120 -18.25 -12.42 16.51
C ALA A 120 -18.62 -13.37 17.67
N THR A 121 -17.64 -13.82 18.45
CA THR A 121 -17.87 -14.66 19.63
C THR A 121 -18.70 -13.93 20.68
N ARG A 122 -18.42 -12.64 20.94
CA ARG A 122 -19.19 -11.82 21.88
C ARG A 122 -20.64 -11.63 21.43
N LEU A 123 -20.87 -11.48 20.13
CA LEU A 123 -22.19 -11.22 19.54
C LEU A 123 -22.91 -12.49 19.06
N SER A 124 -22.30 -13.67 19.24
CA SER A 124 -22.80 -14.97 18.75
C SER A 124 -23.09 -14.99 17.24
N TYR A 125 -22.27 -14.30 16.44
CA TYR A 125 -22.33 -14.33 14.97
C TYR A 125 -21.42 -15.40 14.37
N GLU A 126 -21.64 -15.74 13.10
CA GLU A 126 -20.78 -16.64 12.35
C GLU A 126 -19.34 -16.09 12.26
N LEU A 127 -18.38 -17.03 12.30
CA LEU A 127 -16.97 -16.72 12.20
C LEU A 127 -16.65 -16.11 10.83
N PRO A 128 -15.89 -15.01 10.77
CA PRO A 128 -15.53 -14.39 9.52
C PRO A 128 -14.61 -15.31 8.70
N SER A 129 -14.83 -15.36 7.39
CA SER A 129 -13.96 -16.10 6.47
C SER A 129 -12.57 -15.47 6.39
N ASP A 130 -11.52 -16.29 6.32
CA ASP A 130 -10.13 -15.83 6.19
C ASP A 130 -9.93 -14.91 4.96
N LYS A 131 -10.56 -15.24 3.83
CA LYS A 131 -10.55 -14.40 2.62
C LYS A 131 -11.16 -13.01 2.88
N TYR A 132 -12.21 -12.95 3.71
CA TYR A 132 -12.83 -11.69 4.07
C TYR A 132 -11.89 -10.83 4.92
N CYS A 133 -11.24 -11.42 5.92
CA CYS A 133 -10.27 -10.74 6.77
C CYS A 133 -9.05 -10.23 5.99
N ALA A 134 -8.52 -11.03 5.07
CA ALA A 134 -7.40 -10.62 4.22
C ALA A 134 -7.74 -9.42 3.31
N ASN A 135 -8.93 -9.42 2.71
CA ASN A 135 -9.40 -8.29 1.89
C ASN A 135 -9.54 -7.01 2.72
N LEU A 136 -10.11 -7.14 3.93
CA LEU A 136 -10.33 -6.03 4.84
C LEU A 136 -9.01 -5.42 5.32
N ALA A 137 -8.03 -6.27 5.66
CA ALA A 137 -6.68 -5.84 6.00
C ALA A 137 -6.02 -5.10 4.81
N THR A 138 -6.19 -5.60 3.59
CA THR A 138 -5.66 -4.95 2.37
C THR A 138 -6.25 -3.56 2.15
N ILE A 139 -7.56 -3.40 2.33
CA ILE A 139 -8.23 -2.10 2.22
C ILE A 139 -7.74 -1.16 3.32
N CYS A 140 -7.64 -1.62 4.57
CA CYS A 140 -7.14 -0.81 5.69
C CYS A 140 -5.70 -0.33 5.44
N MET A 141 -4.81 -1.20 4.99
CA MET A 141 -3.43 -0.82 4.62
C MET A 141 -3.43 0.26 3.52
N LYS A 142 -4.30 0.12 2.51
CA LYS A 142 -4.35 1.07 1.41
C LYS A 142 -4.92 2.42 1.83
N VAL A 143 -5.90 2.43 2.72
CA VAL A 143 -6.46 3.66 3.32
C VAL A 143 -5.39 4.43 4.08
N ILE A 144 -4.58 3.72 4.88
CA ILE A 144 -3.43 4.34 5.58
C ILE A 144 -2.43 4.94 4.58
N GLU A 145 -2.09 4.22 3.51
CA GLU A 145 -1.22 4.75 2.45
C GLU A 145 -1.78 6.03 1.82
N THR A 146 -3.05 6.02 1.42
CA THR A 146 -3.66 7.16 0.73
C THR A 146 -3.80 8.37 1.63
N ILE A 147 -4.23 8.18 2.89
CA ILE A 147 -4.39 9.29 3.82
C ILE A 147 -3.04 9.90 4.16
N ASN A 148 -2.00 9.09 4.43
CA ASN A 148 -0.66 9.59 4.67
C ASN A 148 -0.12 10.37 3.46
N HIS A 149 -0.33 9.86 2.25
CA HIS A 149 0.04 10.59 1.04
C HIS A 149 -0.69 11.93 0.89
N HIS A 150 -1.99 11.97 1.17
CA HIS A 150 -2.75 13.23 1.17
C HIS A 150 -2.31 14.19 2.28
N ALA A 151 -1.83 13.69 3.41
CA ALA A 151 -1.26 14.50 4.48
C ALA A 151 0.11 15.07 4.09
N GLU A 152 0.99 14.28 3.47
CA GLU A 152 2.29 14.73 2.95
C GLU A 152 2.14 15.82 1.87
N VAL A 153 1.13 15.67 1.01
CA VAL A 153 0.82 16.68 -0.03
C VAL A 153 0.15 17.93 0.57
N GLY A 154 -0.26 17.91 1.85
CA GLY A 154 -0.90 19.04 2.53
C GLY A 154 -2.39 19.21 2.25
N ASN A 155 -3.05 18.19 1.69
CA ASN A 155 -4.49 18.20 1.41
C ASN A 155 -5.34 17.93 2.66
N ILE A 156 -4.77 17.19 3.62
CA ILE A 156 -5.38 16.76 4.88
C ILE A 156 -4.45 17.12 6.02
N SER A 157 -4.97 17.82 7.03
CA SER A 157 -4.25 18.08 8.28
C SER A 157 -4.57 16.95 9.26
N LEU A 158 -3.59 16.11 9.58
CA LEU A 158 -3.70 15.06 10.60
C LEU A 158 -3.39 15.56 12.03
N THR A 159 -3.22 16.86 12.20
CA THR A 159 -2.97 17.50 13.50
C THR A 159 -4.25 17.48 14.33
N THR A 160 -4.28 16.65 15.37
CA THR A 160 -5.02 17.01 16.59
C THR A 160 -4.30 18.23 17.15
N SER A 161 -4.82 19.43 16.89
CA SER A 161 -4.42 20.60 17.67
C SER A 161 -4.84 20.32 19.11
N GLU A 162 -3.93 19.78 19.92
CA GLU A 162 -3.98 20.11 21.33
C GLU A 162 -3.91 21.65 21.37
N PRO A 163 -4.89 22.36 21.96
CA PRO A 163 -4.62 23.73 22.32
C PRO A 163 -3.41 23.66 23.24
N ASP A 164 -2.31 24.29 22.83
CA ASP A 164 -1.18 24.54 23.70
C ASP A 164 -1.74 25.28 24.92
N PHE A 165 -2.09 24.54 25.97
CA PHE A 165 -2.30 25.10 27.28
C PHE A 165 -0.90 25.54 27.72
N GLU A 166 -0.53 26.77 27.36
CA GLU A 166 0.49 27.52 28.05
C GLU A 166 0.05 27.57 29.51
N PHE A 167 0.55 26.64 30.32
CA PHE A 167 0.34 26.63 31.74
C PHE A 167 1.15 27.80 32.29
N ASP A 168 0.54 28.98 32.35
CA ASP A 168 1.16 30.14 32.96
C ASP A 168 1.30 29.91 34.47
N VAL A 169 2.45 29.37 34.86
CA VAL A 169 2.84 29.10 36.25
C VAL A 169 2.79 30.36 37.12
N TYR A 170 2.79 31.56 36.51
CA TYR A 170 2.78 32.83 37.24
C TYR A 170 1.38 33.39 37.51
N ALA A 171 0.32 32.86 36.89
CA ALA A 171 -1.04 33.32 37.16
C ALA A 171 -1.59 32.89 38.54
N GLN A 172 -0.98 31.89 39.19
CA GLN A 172 -1.38 31.44 40.54
C GLN A 172 -0.60 32.10 41.69
N ALA A 173 0.36 33.00 41.38
CA ALA A 173 1.22 33.60 42.39
C ALA A 173 0.71 34.95 42.97
N GLU A 174 -0.42 35.48 42.51
CA GLU A 174 -0.95 36.78 42.96
C GLU A 174 -2.11 36.72 43.98
N GLU A 175 -2.54 35.54 44.43
CA GLU A 175 -3.56 35.43 45.50
C GLU A 175 -3.16 34.44 46.60
N PHE A 176 -2.18 34.81 47.43
CA PHE A 176 -2.04 34.27 48.80
C PHE A 176 -1.43 35.31 49.75
#